data_AF-A0A0D6LF19-F1
#
_entry.id   AF-A0A0D6LF19-F1
#
_cell.length_a   1.000
_cell.length_b   1.000
_cell.length_c   1.000
_cell.angle_alpha   90.00
_cell.angle_beta   90.00
_cell.angle_gamma   90.00
#
_symmetry.space_group_name_H-M   'P 1'
#
loop_
_entity.id
_entity.type
_entity.pdbx_description
1 polymer ?
#
loop_
_entity_poly.entity_id
_entity_poly.type
_entity_poly.pdbx_seq_one_letter_code
_entity_poly.pdbx_strand_id
1 'polypeptide(L)'
;MRAVVSGIPVVTQEWIEMCSDHNRLLPLDEFEHVRWKELIRKRGQNCALFADYGKIMVCEGCSPPSYDLQWLIEESGGEVTTDPLECSLIIAPHQHSLEILCSEEMEVPPPVVVEKYILDCICENEVLDVDDYQEHQVVDDLL
;
A
#
# COMPACT_ATOMS: atom_id res chain seq x y z
N MET A 1 7.22 3.50 4.81
CA MET A 1 6.66 3.37 3.45
C MET A 1 6.60 4.68 2.69
N ARG A 2 6.09 5.78 3.26
CA ARG A 2 6.07 7.09 2.57
C ARG A 2 7.40 7.50 1.94
N ALA A 3 8.52 7.38 2.69
CA ALA A 3 9.85 7.65 2.15
C ALA A 3 10.21 6.76 0.93
N VAL A 4 9.82 5.49 0.94
CA VAL A 4 10.07 4.55 -0.17
C VAL A 4 9.31 4.99 -1.42
N VAL A 5 8.03 5.33 -1.24
CA VAL A 5 7.16 5.81 -2.32
C VAL A 5 7.65 7.14 -2.88
N SER A 6 8.07 8.08 -2.03
CA SER A 6 8.62 9.37 -2.49
C SER A 6 10.07 9.31 -2.97
N GLY A 7 10.71 8.14 -2.98
CA GLY A 7 12.12 7.99 -3.35
C GLY A 7 13.10 8.73 -2.42
N ILE A 8 12.70 8.98 -1.18
CA ILE A 8 13.51 9.67 -0.17
C ILE A 8 14.47 8.65 0.46
N PRO A 9 15.80 8.90 0.43
CA PRO A 9 16.77 8.04 1.10
C PRO A 9 16.45 7.83 2.57
N VAL A 10 16.43 6.57 3.00
CA VAL A 10 16.32 6.20 4.40
C VAL A 10 17.72 5.90 4.91
N VAL A 11 18.22 6.71 5.83
CA VAL A 11 19.58 6.59 6.39
C VAL A 11 19.55 6.02 7.80
N THR A 12 20.67 5.44 8.23
CA THR A 12 20.88 4.96 9.60
C THR A 12 21.10 6.14 10.55
N GLN A 13 20.93 5.89 11.85
CA GLN A 13 21.20 6.88 12.89
C GLN A 13 22.69 7.33 12.89
N GLU A 14 23.61 6.48 12.44
CA GLU A 14 25.03 6.80 12.35
C GLU A 14 25.31 8.08 11.54
N TRP A 15 24.47 8.39 10.53
CA TRP A 15 24.62 9.61 9.75
C TRP A 15 24.55 10.88 10.62
N ILE A 16 23.59 10.96 11.56
CA ILE A 16 23.45 12.16 12.40
C ILE A 16 24.60 12.29 13.39
N GLU A 17 25.08 11.16 13.92
CA GLU A 17 26.21 11.09 14.84
C GLU A 17 27.49 11.57 14.15
N MET A 18 27.77 11.05 12.95
CA MET A 18 28.94 11.43 12.17
C MET A 18 28.88 12.88 11.67
N CYS A 19 27.69 13.39 11.30
CA CYS A 19 27.52 14.79 10.95
C CYS A 19 27.82 15.72 12.14
N SER A 20 27.38 15.33 13.34
CA SER A 20 27.65 16.06 14.58
C SER A 20 29.15 16.09 14.87
N ASP A 21 29.83 14.95 14.79
CA ASP A 21 31.27 14.84 15.08
C ASP A 21 32.14 15.65 14.11
N HIS A 22 31.76 15.67 12.82
CA HIS A 22 32.48 16.42 11.79
C HIS A 22 32.02 17.87 11.67
N ASN A 23 30.98 18.27 12.42
CA ASN A 23 30.33 19.58 12.35
C ASN A 23 29.98 20.00 10.91
N ARG A 24 29.50 19.05 10.11
CA ARG A 24 29.06 19.27 8.72
C ARG A 24 28.10 18.17 8.28
N LEU A 25 27.27 18.46 7.28
CA LEU A 25 26.47 17.42 6.62
C LEU A 25 27.39 16.52 5.79
N LEU A 26 27.31 15.22 6.04
CA LEU A 26 28.00 14.19 5.28
C LEU A 26 27.11 13.67 4.13
N PRO A 27 27.69 13.12 3.06
CA PRO A 27 26.93 12.44 2.01
C PRO A 27 26.03 11.34 2.58
N LEU A 28 24.82 11.18 2.03
CA LEU A 28 23.83 10.21 2.55
C LEU A 28 24.13 8.78 2.09
N ASP A 29 24.73 8.62 0.91
CA ASP A 29 24.90 7.36 0.19
C ASP A 29 25.70 6.29 0.94
N GLU A 30 26.61 6.74 1.83
CA GLU A 30 27.41 5.90 2.72
C GLU A 30 26.61 5.37 3.94
N PHE A 31 25.47 6.00 4.25
CA PHE A 31 24.67 5.74 5.45
C PHE A 31 23.26 5.25 5.13
N GLU A 32 22.94 5.01 3.87
CA GLU A 32 21.64 4.49 3.45
C GLU A 32 21.40 3.08 4.02
N HIS A 33 20.21 2.88 4.57
CA HIS A 33 19.78 1.58 5.05
C HIS A 33 19.55 0.62 3.87
N VAL A 34 20.39 -0.43 3.78
CA VAL A 34 20.48 -1.37 2.64
C VAL A 34 19.11 -1.84 2.12
N ARG A 35 18.25 -2.37 3.00
CA ARG A 35 16.91 -2.85 2.63
C ARG A 35 16.06 -1.78 1.94
N TRP A 36 16.04 -0.55 2.46
CA TRP A 36 15.19 0.52 1.93
C TRP A 36 15.76 1.12 0.66
N LYS A 37 17.10 1.20 0.56
CA LYS A 37 17.82 1.60 -0.64
C LYS A 37 17.47 0.71 -1.84
N GLU A 38 17.47 -0.60 -1.64
CA GLU A 38 17.12 -1.57 -2.68
C GLU A 38 15.66 -1.41 -3.12
N LEU A 39 14.73 -1.28 -2.18
CA LEU A 39 13.31 -1.05 -2.47
C LEU A 39 13.06 0.25 -3.23
N ILE A 40 13.65 1.37 -2.80
CA ILE A 40 13.57 2.67 -3.48
C ILE A 40 14.08 2.56 -4.91
N ARG A 41 15.22 1.89 -5.10
CA ARG A 41 15.81 1.68 -6.43
C ARG A 41 14.93 0.81 -7.32
N LYS A 42 14.34 -0.27 -6.78
CA LYS A 42 13.40 -1.15 -7.49
C LYS A 42 12.18 -0.35 -7.96
N ARG A 43 11.60 0.46 -7.07
CA ARG A 43 10.40 1.28 -7.35
C ARG A 43 10.63 2.38 -8.38
N GLY A 44 11.84 2.96 -8.46
CA GLY A 44 12.19 3.98 -9.46
C GLY A 44 11.99 3.57 -10.91
N GLN A 45 11.64 2.30 -11.17
CA GLN A 45 11.29 1.75 -12.47
C GLN A 45 9.78 1.78 -12.77
N ASN A 46 8.90 1.76 -11.76
CA ASN A 46 7.43 1.66 -11.93
C ASN A 46 6.69 2.63 -10.97
N CYS A 47 6.61 3.91 -11.31
CA CYS A 47 5.79 4.88 -10.56
C CYS A 47 4.27 4.71 -10.78
N ALA A 48 3.87 3.82 -11.69
CA ALA A 48 2.50 3.59 -12.13
C ALA A 48 2.02 2.16 -11.78
N LEU A 49 2.42 1.65 -10.62
CA LEU A 49 2.15 0.30 -10.14
C LEU A 49 0.66 -0.10 -10.24
N PHE A 50 -0.24 0.82 -9.90
CA PHE A 50 -1.69 0.58 -9.88
C PHE A 50 -2.46 1.29 -11.00
N ALA A 51 -1.78 1.83 -12.02
CA ALA A 51 -2.42 2.66 -13.04
C ALA A 51 -3.52 1.96 -13.85
N ASP A 52 -3.34 0.67 -14.11
CA ASP A 52 -4.29 -0.13 -14.90
C ASP A 52 -5.21 -1.00 -14.03
N TYR A 53 -5.18 -0.83 -12.70
CA TYR A 53 -5.90 -1.71 -11.77
C TYR A 53 -7.41 -1.36 -11.65
N GLY A 54 -7.78 -0.13 -11.98
CA GLY A 54 -9.12 0.42 -11.70
C GLY A 54 -9.19 1.10 -10.34
N LYS A 55 -10.41 1.49 -9.92
CA LYS A 55 -10.61 2.24 -8.67
C LYS A 55 -10.53 1.31 -7.47
N ILE A 56 -9.76 1.69 -6.45
CA ILE A 56 -9.57 0.91 -5.22
C ILE A 56 -10.31 1.60 -4.08
N MET A 57 -11.16 0.86 -3.38
CA MET A 57 -11.82 1.34 -2.17
C MET A 57 -11.01 0.89 -0.94
N VAL A 58 -10.82 1.79 0.03
CA VAL A 58 -10.14 1.48 1.29
C VAL A 58 -11.10 1.72 2.44
N CYS A 59 -11.46 0.65 3.14
CA CYS A 59 -12.32 0.70 4.32
C CYS A 59 -11.63 1.41 5.49
N GLU A 60 -12.43 1.92 6.41
CA GLU A 60 -11.94 2.47 7.68
C GLU A 60 -11.38 1.39 8.60
N GLY A 61 -10.49 1.78 9.51
CA GLY A 61 -9.94 0.88 10.54
C GLY A 61 -8.75 0.02 10.11
N CYS A 62 -8.23 0.18 8.89
CA CYS A 62 -7.00 -0.46 8.45
C CYS A 62 -5.76 -0.03 9.25
N SER A 63 -4.72 -0.86 9.25
CA SER A 63 -3.41 -0.55 9.81
C SER A 63 -2.28 -0.83 8.80
N PRO A 64 -1.69 0.18 8.13
CA PRO A 64 -1.78 1.63 8.43
C PRO A 64 -3.16 2.26 8.21
N PRO A 65 -3.43 3.44 8.82
CA PRO A 65 -4.70 4.15 8.65
C PRO A 65 -5.10 4.32 7.18
N SER A 66 -6.39 4.34 6.89
CA SER A 66 -6.93 4.35 5.53
C SER A 66 -6.43 5.52 4.69
N TYR A 67 -6.26 6.71 5.28
CA TYR A 67 -5.68 7.86 4.58
C TYR A 67 -4.21 7.64 4.15
N ASP A 68 -3.44 6.89 4.93
CA ASP A 68 -2.06 6.52 4.58
C ASP A 68 -2.05 5.53 3.42
N LEU A 69 -2.95 4.54 3.43
CA LEU A 69 -3.09 3.57 2.36
C LEU A 69 -3.57 4.20 1.06
N GLN A 70 -4.57 5.09 1.12
CA GLN A 70 -5.06 5.85 -0.03
C GLN A 70 -3.92 6.66 -0.66
N TRP A 71 -3.16 7.40 0.16
CA TRP A 71 -2.00 8.15 -0.32
C TRP A 71 -0.95 7.23 -0.98
N LEU A 72 -0.69 6.04 -0.41
CA LEU A 72 0.25 5.07 -1.00
C LEU A 72 -0.22 4.54 -2.37
N ILE A 73 -1.53 4.33 -2.54
CA ILE A 73 -2.15 3.90 -3.79
C ILE A 73 -2.01 5.00 -4.85
N GLU A 74 -2.42 6.22 -4.53
CA GLU A 74 -2.39 7.38 -5.43
C GLU A 74 -0.96 7.71 -5.89
N GLU A 75 -0.01 7.75 -4.96
CA GLU A 75 1.41 8.00 -5.28
C GLU A 75 2.08 6.85 -6.02
N SER A 76 1.41 5.69 -6.08
CA SER A 76 1.81 4.54 -6.89
C SER A 76 0.97 4.43 -8.18
N GLY A 77 0.30 5.52 -8.57
CA GLY A 77 -0.41 5.68 -9.83
C GLY A 77 -1.82 5.10 -9.85
N GLY A 78 -2.36 4.62 -8.73
CA GLY A 78 -3.72 4.10 -8.64
C GLY A 78 -4.77 5.19 -8.42
N GLU A 79 -6.03 4.81 -8.57
CA GLU A 79 -7.19 5.66 -8.27
C GLU A 79 -7.92 5.12 -7.04
N VAL A 80 -8.34 6.02 -6.14
CA VAL A 80 -9.13 5.66 -4.96
C VAL A 80 -10.60 6.06 -5.13
N THR A 81 -11.51 5.28 -4.55
CA THR A 81 -12.95 5.58 -4.56
C THR A 81 -13.59 5.33 -3.21
N THR A 82 -14.71 6.01 -2.98
CA THR A 82 -15.63 5.74 -1.87
C THR A 82 -16.91 5.04 -2.34
N ASP A 83 -17.07 4.86 -3.66
CA ASP A 83 -18.22 4.19 -4.26
C ASP A 83 -17.91 2.69 -4.47
N PRO A 84 -18.57 1.78 -3.74
CA PRO A 84 -18.37 0.34 -3.89
C PRO A 84 -18.82 -0.20 -5.25
N LEU A 85 -19.72 0.50 -5.97
CA LEU A 85 -20.22 0.04 -7.27
C LEU A 85 -19.22 0.27 -8.41
N GLU A 86 -18.27 1.18 -8.23
CA GLU A 86 -17.25 1.51 -9.22
C GLU A 86 -15.87 0.93 -8.90
N CYS A 87 -15.73 0.23 -7.77
CA CYS A 87 -14.45 -0.28 -7.31
C CYS A 87 -14.11 -1.64 -7.91
N SER A 88 -12.83 -1.84 -8.21
CA SER A 88 -12.26 -3.10 -8.71
C SER A 88 -11.63 -3.92 -7.60
N LEU A 89 -11.42 -3.33 -6.41
CA LEU A 89 -10.84 -3.98 -5.24
C LEU A 89 -11.23 -3.21 -3.97
N ILE A 90 -11.49 -3.95 -2.91
CA ILE A 90 -11.76 -3.43 -1.57
C ILE A 90 -10.62 -3.83 -0.65
N ILE A 91 -10.00 -2.84 0.00
CA ILE A 91 -9.03 -3.05 1.07
C ILE A 91 -9.75 -2.96 2.41
N ALA A 92 -9.78 -4.05 3.15
CA ALA A 92 -10.45 -4.16 4.43
C ALA A 92 -9.45 -4.44 5.57
N PRO A 93 -9.68 -3.93 6.79
CA PRO A 93 -8.86 -4.26 7.95
C PRO A 93 -8.83 -5.76 8.24
N HIS A 94 -7.65 -6.30 8.50
CA HIS A 94 -7.42 -7.69 8.90
C HIS A 94 -8.20 -8.11 10.17
N GLN A 95 -8.36 -7.21 11.15
CA GLN A 95 -8.88 -7.55 12.48
C GLN A 95 -10.40 -7.46 12.65
N HIS A 96 -11.13 -7.05 11.61
CA HIS A 96 -12.59 -6.94 11.69
C HIS A 96 -13.25 -8.00 10.81
N SER A 97 -14.17 -8.77 11.39
CA SER A 97 -15.20 -9.48 10.64
C SER A 97 -16.12 -8.44 10.00
N LEU A 98 -15.65 -7.81 8.93
CA LEU A 98 -16.45 -6.88 8.16
C LEU A 98 -17.45 -7.70 7.35
N GLU A 99 -18.72 -7.57 7.70
CA GLU A 99 -19.81 -7.93 6.81
C GLU A 99 -19.83 -6.87 5.69
N ILE A 100 -19.25 -7.21 4.55
CA ILE A 100 -19.29 -6.37 3.36
C ILE A 100 -20.59 -6.69 2.65
N LEU A 101 -21.57 -5.81 2.80
CA LEU A 101 -22.86 -5.92 2.16
C LEU A 101 -22.72 -5.53 0.69
N CYS A 102 -22.58 -6.53 -0.18
CA CYS A 102 -22.68 -6.35 -1.63
C CYS A 102 -24.16 -6.36 -2.02
N SER A 103 -24.61 -5.38 -2.81
CA SER A 103 -25.99 -5.37 -3.32
C SER A 103 -26.23 -6.57 -4.24
N GLU A 104 -27.39 -7.23 -4.14
CA GLU A 104 -27.81 -8.36 -5.01
C GLU A 104 -27.79 -8.03 -6.52
N GLU A 105 -27.75 -6.74 -6.88
CA GLU A 105 -27.69 -6.28 -8.27
C GLU A 105 -26.29 -6.41 -8.91
N MET A 106 -25.25 -6.77 -8.14
CA MET A 106 -23.91 -7.00 -8.67
C MET A 106 -23.71 -8.47 -9.05
N GLU A 107 -23.50 -8.75 -10.35
CA GLU A 107 -23.25 -10.10 -10.84
C GLU A 107 -21.96 -10.73 -10.30
N VAL A 108 -20.94 -9.92 -10.01
CA VAL A 108 -19.65 -10.36 -9.43
C VAL A 108 -19.15 -9.29 -8.45
N PRO A 109 -19.03 -9.59 -7.14
CA PRO A 109 -18.45 -8.64 -6.19
C PRO A 109 -16.95 -8.46 -6.42
N PRO A 110 -16.41 -7.24 -6.19
CA PRO A 110 -14.97 -7.02 -6.24
C PRO A 110 -14.28 -7.84 -5.14
N PRO A 111 -13.03 -8.29 -5.38
CA PRO A 111 -12.26 -8.97 -4.36
C PRO A 111 -12.05 -8.07 -3.13
N VAL A 112 -12.07 -8.69 -1.96
CA VAL A 112 -11.83 -8.04 -0.67
C VAL A 112 -10.54 -8.61 -0.09
N VAL A 113 -9.53 -7.76 0.12
CA VAL A 113 -8.23 -8.18 0.63
C VAL A 113 -7.82 -7.36 1.84
N VAL A 114 -6.91 -7.91 2.65
CA VAL A 114 -6.33 -7.20 3.79
C VAL A 114 -5.35 -6.10 3.37
N GLU A 115 -5.16 -5.10 4.23
CA GLU A 115 -4.29 -3.95 3.95
C GLU A 115 -2.82 -4.31 3.66
N LYS A 116 -2.39 -5.51 4.08
CA LYS A 116 -1.07 -6.06 3.78
C LYS A 116 -0.82 -6.17 2.26
N TYR A 117 -1.87 -6.40 1.46
CA TYR A 117 -1.79 -6.49 0.01
C TYR A 117 -1.10 -5.27 -0.62
N ILE A 118 -1.54 -4.07 -0.26
CA ILE A 118 -0.98 -2.81 -0.79
C ILE A 118 0.50 -2.67 -0.41
N LEU A 119 0.84 -3.01 0.84
CA LEU A 119 2.22 -2.88 1.34
C LEU A 119 3.16 -3.85 0.62
N ASP A 120 2.73 -5.08 0.42
CA ASP A 120 3.52 -6.12 -0.23
C ASP A 120 3.65 -5.85 -1.72
N CYS A 121 2.59 -5.38 -2.41
CA CYS A 121 2.68 -4.92 -3.80
C CYS A 121 3.72 -3.80 -3.97
N ILE A 122 3.77 -2.84 -3.05
CA ILE A 122 4.77 -1.76 -3.08
C ILE A 122 6.18 -2.28 -2.79
N CYS A 123 6.32 -3.23 -1.87
CA CYS A 123 7.63 -3.84 -1.57
C CYS A 123 8.14 -4.66 -2.76
N GLU A 124 7.25 -5.41 -3.41
CA GLU A 124 7.60 -6.22 -4.57
C GLU A 124 7.61 -5.43 -5.87
N ASN A 125 7.12 -4.20 -5.85
CA ASN A 125 6.99 -3.33 -7.03
C ASN A 125 6.27 -4.03 -8.19
N GLU A 126 5.25 -4.81 -7.82
CA GLU A 126 4.45 -5.67 -8.70
C GLU A 126 3.03 -5.80 -8.13
N VAL A 127 2.04 -5.88 -9.01
CA VAL A 127 0.66 -6.20 -8.62
C VAL A 127 0.60 -7.68 -8.32
N LEU A 128 0.45 -8.01 -7.03
CA LEU A 128 0.42 -9.39 -6.56
C LEU A 128 -0.95 -10.02 -6.77
N ASP A 129 -1.00 -11.35 -6.71
CA ASP A 129 -2.25 -12.10 -6.75
C ASP A 129 -3.09 -11.77 -5.50
N VAL A 130 -4.38 -11.53 -5.69
CA VAL A 130 -5.31 -11.15 -4.62
C VAL A 130 -5.71 -12.34 -3.76
N ASP A 131 -5.69 -13.55 -4.31
CA ASP A 131 -6.16 -14.76 -3.63
C ASP A 131 -5.33 -15.06 -2.37
N ASP A 132 -4.06 -14.68 -2.37
CA ASP A 132 -3.15 -14.81 -1.21
C ASP A 132 -3.50 -13.86 -0.04
N TYR A 133 -4.43 -12.92 -0.24
CA TYR A 133 -4.76 -11.85 0.71
C TYR A 133 -6.27 -11.76 1.02
N GLN A 134 -7.09 -12.64 0.44
CA GLN A 134 -8.52 -12.76 0.73
C GLN A 134 -8.72 -13.55 2.03
N GLU A 135 -8.58 -12.87 3.17
CA GLU A 135 -8.74 -13.49 4.48
C GLU A 135 -10.18 -13.40 5.04
N HIS A 136 -11.05 -12.65 4.36
CA HIS A 136 -12.46 -12.47 4.74
C HIS A 136 -13.36 -13.41 3.95
N GLN A 137 -14.25 -14.14 4.64
CA GLN A 137 -15.33 -14.89 3.98
C GLN A 137 -16.41 -13.90 3.55
N VAL A 138 -16.66 -13.77 2.25
CA VAL A 138 -17.84 -13.05 1.74
C VAL A 138 -19.07 -13.87 2.16
N VAL A 139 -19.92 -13.31 3.02
CA VAL A 139 -21.16 -13.95 3.45
C VAL A 139 -22.27 -13.49 2.50
N ASP A 140 -22.83 -14.40 1.71
CA ASP A 140 -24.07 -14.15 0.99
C ASP A 140 -25.22 -14.00 2.01
N ASP A 141 -25.96 -12.90 1.95
CA ASP A 141 -27.18 -12.71 2.73
C ASP A 141 -28.26 -13.70 2.26
N LEU A 142 -28.24 -14.91 2.81
CA LEU A 142 -29.38 -15.83 2.81
C LEU A 142 -29.92 -15.91 4.23
N LEU A 143 -30.84 -15.00 4.60
CA LEU A 143 -32.04 -15.25 5.44
C LEU A 143 -32.87 -14.00 5.73
#